data_AF-A0A060SID1-F1
#
_entry.id   AF-A0A060SID1-F1
#
_cell.length_a   1.000
_cell.length_b   1.000
_cell.length_c   1.000
_cell.angle_alpha   90.00
_cell.angle_beta   90.00
_cell.angle_gamma   90.00
#
_symmetry.space_group_name_H-M   'P 1'
#
loop_
_entity.id
_entity.type
_entity.pdbx_description
1 polymer ?
#
loop_
_entity_poly.entity_id
_entity_poly.type
_entity_poly.pdbx_seq_one_letter_code
_entity_poly.pdbx_strand_id
1 'polypeptide(L)'
;MEIDFRRSDCAYKNIMLDAEPLYPKGFHPITSVSLPDDVTVSAPVLSRKNVPVKYYYIDFGISTRFKPGKPHKLVTGTDGIEQLVPELSNNVPYDPFKVDVFVLGRMLYETFFQKYANVDMIVPMVYDMVDPDPAKRPSAEDVLRQFQEMRRGVSALQASWRLRPRDEPLVVTAVLETVSLLTAAFKCVF
;
A
#
# COMPACT_ATOMS: atom_id res chain seq x y z
N MET A 1 12.74 -15.99 14.14
CA MET A 1 13.98 -15.74 13.37
C MET A 1 13.69 -14.56 12.47
N GLU A 2 14.09 -13.38 12.94
CA GLU A 2 13.77 -12.09 12.32
C GLU A 2 14.78 -11.85 11.19
N ILE A 3 14.29 -11.88 9.95
CA ILE A 3 15.10 -11.68 8.75
C ILE A 3 14.89 -10.24 8.32
N ASP A 4 15.96 -9.44 8.41
CA ASP A 4 15.93 -8.01 8.13
C ASP A 4 16.35 -7.76 6.67
N PHE A 5 15.44 -7.22 5.86
CA PHE A 5 15.53 -7.16 4.40
C PHE A 5 15.42 -5.69 3.94
N ARG A 6 16.38 -5.20 3.14
CA ARG A 6 16.31 -3.90 2.46
C ARG A 6 15.44 -3.99 1.21
N ARG A 7 14.52 -3.04 1.03
CA ARG A 7 13.57 -2.95 -0.08
C ARG A 7 13.55 -1.53 -0.70
N SER A 8 14.56 -1.24 -1.51
CA SER A 8 14.76 0.05 -2.20
C SER A 8 13.72 0.36 -3.31
N ASP A 9 12.58 -0.34 -3.30
CA ASP A 9 11.73 -0.62 -4.47
C ASP A 9 10.24 -0.84 -4.13
N CYS A 10 9.72 -0.16 -3.12
CA CYS A 10 8.30 -0.20 -2.73
C CYS A 10 7.35 0.65 -3.61
N ALA A 11 7.65 0.84 -4.90
CA ALA A 11 6.64 1.38 -5.82
C ALA A 11 5.50 0.36 -5.99
N TYR A 12 4.25 0.81 -6.14
CA TYR A 12 3.07 -0.07 -6.33
C TYR A 12 3.31 -1.21 -7.35
N LYS A 13 4.16 -0.96 -8.36
CA LYS A 13 4.56 -1.91 -9.40
C LYS A 13 5.29 -3.17 -8.89
N ASN A 14 5.94 -3.11 -7.73
CA ASN A 14 6.68 -4.23 -7.15
C ASN A 14 5.90 -4.92 -6.02
N ILE A 15 4.63 -4.55 -5.83
CA ILE A 15 3.69 -5.22 -4.93
C ILE A 15 2.70 -5.97 -5.80
N MET A 16 2.84 -7.29 -5.85
CA MET A 16 1.90 -8.16 -6.53
C MET A 16 0.85 -8.66 -5.55
N LEU A 17 -0.31 -9.04 -6.07
CA LEU A 17 -1.36 -9.68 -5.29
C LEU A 17 -1.72 -11.03 -5.90
N ASP A 18 -2.07 -11.98 -5.05
CA ASP A 18 -2.71 -13.22 -5.45
C ASP A 18 -4.16 -12.92 -5.82
N ALA A 19 -4.47 -12.98 -7.11
CA ALA A 19 -5.78 -12.64 -7.62
C ALA A 19 -6.76 -13.81 -7.57
N GLU A 20 -6.30 -15.05 -7.34
CA GLU A 20 -7.16 -16.24 -7.37
C GLU A 20 -8.39 -16.12 -6.45
N PRO A 21 -8.27 -15.66 -5.18
CA PRO A 21 -9.44 -15.49 -4.32
C PRO A 21 -10.40 -14.39 -4.77
N LEU A 22 -9.96 -13.44 -5.61
CA LEU A 22 -10.78 -12.33 -6.09
C LEU A 22 -11.68 -12.73 -7.26
N TYR A 23 -11.28 -13.74 -8.02
CA TYR A 23 -11.95 -14.15 -9.25
C TYR A 23 -12.47 -15.58 -9.11
N PRO A 24 -13.67 -15.80 -8.54
CA PRO A 24 -14.22 -17.13 -8.30
C PRO A 24 -14.47 -17.94 -9.59
N LYS A 25 -14.51 -17.28 -10.76
CA LYS A 25 -14.61 -17.90 -12.09
C LYS A 25 -13.30 -17.81 -12.89
N GLY A 26 -12.21 -17.41 -12.26
CA GLY A 26 -10.95 -17.09 -12.93
C GLY A 26 -10.98 -15.76 -13.69
N PHE A 27 -9.85 -15.40 -14.27
CA PHE A 27 -9.66 -14.21 -15.09
C PHE A 27 -8.73 -14.50 -16.28
N HIS A 28 -8.88 -13.76 -17.37
CA HIS A 28 -7.99 -13.87 -18.52
C HIS A 28 -6.60 -13.28 -18.18
N PRO A 29 -5.48 -13.95 -18.54
CA PRO A 29 -4.14 -13.53 -18.14
C PRO A 29 -3.69 -12.18 -18.72
N ILE A 30 -4.22 -11.81 -19.89
CA ILE A 30 -3.92 -10.52 -20.56
C ILE A 30 -4.96 -9.45 -20.16
N THR A 31 -6.25 -9.76 -20.30
CA THR A 31 -7.38 -8.90 -19.94
C THR A 31 -8.00 -9.36 -18.61
N SER A 32 -7.35 -9.01 -17.50
CA SER A 32 -7.75 -9.45 -16.14
C SER A 32 -9.17 -9.07 -15.71
N VAL A 33 -9.85 -8.20 -16.45
CA VAL A 33 -11.25 -7.83 -16.24
C VAL A 33 -12.24 -8.82 -16.89
N SER A 34 -11.77 -9.75 -17.70
CA SER A 34 -12.60 -10.69 -18.48
C SER A 34 -12.45 -12.14 -18.02
N LEU A 35 -13.42 -12.99 -18.39
CA LEU A 35 -13.37 -14.44 -18.12
C LEU A 35 -12.18 -15.12 -18.83
N PRO A 36 -11.67 -16.24 -18.28
CA PRO A 36 -10.52 -16.95 -18.86
C PRO A 36 -10.72 -17.39 -20.31
N ASP A 37 -11.94 -17.78 -20.66
CA ASP A 37 -12.35 -18.39 -21.93
C ASP A 37 -13.10 -17.42 -22.86
N ASP A 38 -13.60 -16.31 -22.34
CA ASP A 38 -14.33 -15.30 -23.12
C ASP A 38 -13.90 -13.88 -22.72
N VAL A 39 -13.09 -13.26 -23.57
CA VAL A 39 -12.58 -11.90 -23.39
C VAL A 39 -13.66 -10.82 -23.49
N THR A 40 -14.82 -11.14 -24.06
CA THR A 40 -15.96 -10.21 -24.23
C THR A 40 -16.82 -10.10 -22.97
N VAL A 41 -16.69 -11.07 -22.05
CA VAL A 41 -17.49 -11.15 -20.82
C VAL A 41 -16.65 -10.74 -19.62
N SER A 42 -17.16 -9.81 -18.82
CA SER A 42 -16.48 -9.38 -17.58
C SER A 42 -16.44 -10.52 -16.56
N ALA A 43 -15.27 -10.77 -15.98
CA ALA A 43 -15.14 -11.70 -14.87
C ALA A 43 -15.76 -11.11 -13.59
N PRO A 44 -16.53 -11.90 -12.81
CA PRO A 44 -17.04 -11.44 -11.53
C PRO A 44 -15.87 -11.25 -10.55
N VAL A 45 -15.84 -10.10 -9.87
CA VAL A 45 -14.76 -9.74 -8.93
C VAL A 45 -15.32 -9.58 -7.52
N LEU A 46 -14.72 -10.28 -6.56
CA LEU A 46 -15.03 -10.12 -5.15
C LEU A 46 -14.28 -8.93 -4.55
N SER A 47 -14.87 -8.30 -3.54
CA SER A 47 -14.18 -7.24 -2.79
C SER A 47 -12.99 -7.81 -2.02
N ARG A 48 -11.85 -7.13 -2.06
CA ARG A 48 -10.64 -7.47 -1.28
C ARG A 48 -10.88 -7.52 0.23
N LYS A 49 -11.94 -6.87 0.73
CA LYS A 49 -12.35 -6.93 2.14
C LYS A 49 -12.91 -8.31 2.53
N ASN A 50 -13.48 -9.04 1.58
CA ASN A 50 -14.29 -10.24 1.84
C ASN A 50 -13.53 -11.54 1.57
N VAL A 51 -12.32 -11.47 1.02
CA VAL A 51 -11.52 -12.64 0.67
C VAL A 51 -10.08 -12.47 1.17
N PRO A 52 -9.40 -13.55 1.57
CA PRO A 52 -8.04 -13.50 2.05
C PRO A 52 -7.05 -13.31 0.87
N VAL A 53 -6.79 -12.06 0.49
CA VAL A 53 -5.80 -11.72 -0.55
C VAL A 53 -4.41 -11.73 0.04
N LYS A 54 -3.48 -12.45 -0.59
CA LYS A 54 -2.05 -12.42 -0.28
C LYS A 54 -1.35 -11.39 -1.15
N TYR A 55 -0.43 -10.64 -0.54
CA TYR A 55 0.42 -9.69 -1.25
C TYR A 55 1.85 -10.19 -1.23
N TYR A 56 2.57 -9.97 -2.33
CA TYR A 56 3.95 -10.36 -2.50
C TYR A 56 4.78 -9.17 -2.88
N TYR A 57 5.89 -9.05 -2.17
CA TYR A 57 7.00 -8.21 -2.56
C TYR A 57 7.80 -8.95 -3.61
N ILE A 58 7.86 -8.37 -4.81
CA ILE A 58 8.68 -8.85 -5.92
C ILE A 58 9.83 -7.89 -6.19
N ASP A 59 10.68 -8.32 -7.12
CA ASP A 59 11.86 -7.63 -7.63
C ASP A 59 12.86 -7.25 -6.53
N PHE A 60 13.87 -8.11 -6.37
CA PHE A 60 14.94 -7.95 -5.40
C PHE A 60 16.28 -7.63 -6.08
N GLY A 61 16.27 -7.20 -7.35
CA GLY A 61 17.46 -7.01 -8.17
C GLY A 61 18.49 -6.06 -7.57
N ILE A 62 18.03 -5.04 -6.83
CA ILE A 62 18.88 -4.04 -6.15
C ILE A 62 18.87 -4.15 -4.62
N SER A 63 18.34 -5.25 -4.09
CA SER A 63 18.24 -5.47 -2.64
C SER A 63 19.58 -5.87 -2.04
N THR A 64 19.84 -5.42 -0.81
CA THR A 64 21.04 -5.79 -0.06
C THR A 64 20.67 -6.72 1.08
N ARG A 65 21.28 -7.92 1.12
CA ARG A 65 21.07 -8.88 2.21
C ARG A 65 22.15 -8.73 3.28
N PHE A 66 21.75 -8.34 4.48
CA PHE A 66 22.66 -8.25 5.62
C PHE A 66 22.77 -9.58 6.34
N LYS A 67 23.99 -9.94 6.75
CA LYS A 67 24.21 -11.09 7.63
C LYS A 67 23.79 -10.71 9.07
N PRO A 68 23.23 -11.66 9.85
CA PRO A 68 22.94 -11.42 11.27
C PRO A 68 24.19 -10.98 12.03
N GLY A 69 24.04 -10.04 12.97
CA GLY A 69 25.12 -9.62 13.88
C GLY A 69 26.07 -8.54 13.37
N LYS A 70 25.86 -7.93 12.19
CA LYS A 70 26.62 -6.75 11.78
C LYS A 70 26.02 -5.45 12.37
N PRO A 71 26.83 -4.61 13.05
CA PRO A 71 26.34 -3.41 13.74
C PRO A 71 26.02 -2.23 12.81
N HIS A 72 26.60 -2.19 11.60
CA HIS A 72 26.39 -1.12 10.63
C HIS A 72 25.92 -1.69 9.30
N LYS A 73 24.64 -1.47 8.98
CA LYS A 73 23.98 -1.91 7.74
C LYS A 73 23.81 -0.75 6.76
N LEU A 74 24.86 0.06 6.59
CA LEU A 74 24.83 1.18 5.64
C LEU A 74 25.15 0.71 4.22
N VAL A 75 24.63 1.42 3.24
CA VAL A 75 24.81 1.13 1.80
C VAL A 75 25.08 2.41 1.03
N THR A 76 25.68 2.29 -0.15
CA THR A 76 25.75 3.34 -1.16
C THR A 76 24.98 2.89 -2.40
N GLY A 77 24.70 3.82 -3.29
CA GLY A 77 23.99 3.59 -4.55
C GLY A 77 22.87 4.59 -4.76
N THR A 78 22.58 4.87 -6.02
CA THR A 78 21.46 5.72 -6.48
C THR A 78 20.37 4.93 -7.20
N ASP A 79 20.53 3.61 -7.29
CA ASP A 79 19.59 2.72 -7.95
C ASP A 79 18.30 2.59 -7.13
N GLY A 80 17.16 2.69 -7.80
CA GLY A 80 15.83 2.58 -7.20
C GLY A 80 14.76 3.24 -8.07
N ILE A 81 13.51 2.79 -7.97
CA ILE A 81 12.42 3.42 -8.73
C ILE A 81 12.08 4.82 -8.19
N GLU A 82 12.10 4.98 -6.86
CA GLU A 82 11.79 6.25 -6.21
C GLU A 82 13.05 7.11 -6.09
N GLN A 83 13.18 8.05 -7.03
CA GLN A 83 14.32 8.95 -7.14
C GLN A 83 14.21 10.20 -6.24
N LEU A 84 13.09 10.37 -5.53
CA LEU A 84 12.91 11.49 -4.59
C LEU A 84 13.55 11.26 -3.21
N VAL A 85 14.15 10.08 -2.99
CA VAL A 85 14.86 9.78 -1.74
C VAL A 85 16.10 10.69 -1.63
N PRO A 86 16.15 11.62 -0.66
CA PRO A 86 17.15 12.69 -0.65
C PRO A 86 18.56 12.21 -0.30
N GLU A 87 18.70 11.10 0.41
CA GLU A 87 19.99 10.57 0.84
C GLU A 87 20.66 9.59 -0.14
N LEU A 88 20.02 9.29 -1.29
CA LEU A 88 20.62 8.40 -2.29
C LEU A 88 21.95 8.99 -2.79
N SER A 89 23.02 8.20 -2.65
CA SER A 89 24.37 8.64 -3.01
C SER A 89 25.27 7.45 -3.33
N ASN A 90 26.06 7.59 -4.40
CA ASN A 90 27.09 6.62 -4.74
C ASN A 90 28.31 6.69 -3.80
N ASN A 91 28.47 7.79 -3.08
CA ASN A 91 29.69 8.09 -2.31
C ASN A 91 29.44 8.18 -0.80
N VAL A 92 28.23 8.53 -0.38
CA VAL A 92 27.87 8.73 1.03
C VAL A 92 27.00 7.56 1.48
N PRO A 93 27.45 6.74 2.44
CA PRO A 93 26.64 5.65 2.95
C PRO A 93 25.41 6.15 3.70
N TYR A 94 24.26 5.51 3.48
CA TYR A 94 22.99 5.81 4.12
C TYR A 94 22.33 4.57 4.72
N ASP A 95 21.34 4.79 5.59
CA ASP A 95 20.53 3.73 6.19
C ASP A 95 19.46 3.25 5.18
N PRO A 96 19.58 2.02 4.67
CA PRO A 96 18.62 1.49 3.71
C PRO A 96 17.22 1.30 4.27
N PHE A 97 17.07 1.05 5.58
CA PHE A 97 15.75 0.82 6.17
C PHE A 97 14.93 2.11 6.22
N LYS A 98 15.60 3.27 6.40
CA LYS A 98 14.95 4.58 6.30
C LYS A 98 14.56 4.92 4.87
N VAL A 99 15.31 4.44 3.89
CA VAL A 99 14.92 4.53 2.48
C VAL A 99 13.64 3.73 2.23
N ASP A 100 13.58 2.48 2.68
CA ASP A 100 12.40 1.62 2.49
C ASP A 100 11.13 2.24 3.08
N VAL A 101 11.24 2.85 4.27
CA VAL A 101 10.14 3.59 4.91
C VAL A 101 9.71 4.78 4.06
N PHE A 102 10.64 5.55 3.50
CA PHE A 102 10.33 6.66 2.62
C PHE A 102 9.61 6.20 1.36
N VAL A 103 10.13 5.17 0.68
CA VAL A 103 9.51 4.65 -0.55
C VAL A 103 8.10 4.10 -0.27
N LEU A 104 7.89 3.41 0.86
CA LEU A 104 6.55 2.99 1.30
C LEU A 104 5.63 4.18 1.58
N GLY A 105 6.13 5.22 2.25
CA GLY A 105 5.39 6.44 2.55
C GLY A 105 4.93 7.14 1.27
N ARG A 106 5.84 7.27 0.29
CA ARG A 106 5.55 7.80 -1.05
C ARG A 106 4.50 6.97 -1.77
N MET A 107 4.61 5.65 -1.74
CA MET A 107 3.60 4.77 -2.33
C MET A 107 2.22 4.97 -1.70
N LEU A 108 2.13 5.08 -0.37
CA LEU A 108 0.87 5.36 0.32
C LEU A 108 0.32 6.75 -0.03
N TYR A 109 1.19 7.75 -0.10
CA TYR A 109 0.86 9.12 -0.48
C TYR A 109 0.21 9.18 -1.88
N GLU A 110 0.86 8.58 -2.88
CA GLU A 110 0.39 8.59 -4.28
C GLU A 110 -0.82 7.68 -4.52
N THR A 111 -0.87 6.54 -3.81
CA THR A 111 -1.96 5.56 -3.98
C THR A 111 -3.24 6.02 -3.32
N PHE A 112 -3.14 6.61 -2.13
CA PHE A 112 -4.30 6.94 -1.31
C PHE A 112 -4.51 8.44 -1.14
N PHE A 113 -3.54 9.15 -0.57
CA PHE A 113 -3.77 10.51 -0.11
C PHE A 113 -4.04 11.50 -1.26
N GLN A 114 -3.28 11.41 -2.35
CA GLN A 114 -3.51 12.26 -3.52
C GLN A 114 -4.84 11.98 -4.23
N LYS A 115 -5.37 10.75 -4.12
CA LYS A 115 -6.54 10.32 -4.89
C LYS A 115 -7.83 10.42 -4.10
N TYR A 116 -7.79 10.20 -2.79
CA TYR A 116 -8.99 10.09 -1.96
C TYR A 116 -9.03 11.14 -0.86
N ALA A 117 -10.23 11.65 -0.60
CA ALA A 117 -10.48 12.69 0.39
C ALA A 117 -10.67 12.13 1.80
N ASN A 118 -11.17 10.91 1.94
CA ASN A 118 -11.57 10.31 3.23
C ASN A 118 -10.52 9.35 3.82
N VAL A 119 -9.24 9.72 3.70
CA VAL A 119 -8.10 8.92 4.20
C VAL A 119 -7.24 9.71 5.19
N ASP A 120 -7.78 10.79 5.78
CA ASP A 120 -7.05 11.69 6.68
C ASP A 120 -6.44 10.96 7.89
N MET A 121 -7.04 9.85 8.31
CA MET A 121 -6.54 9.04 9.42
C MET A 121 -5.09 8.58 9.23
N ILE A 122 -4.65 8.24 8.02
CA ILE A 122 -3.28 7.73 7.78
C ILE A 122 -2.29 8.84 7.42
N VAL A 123 -2.78 10.08 7.21
CA VAL A 123 -1.98 11.18 6.68
C VAL A 123 -0.81 11.56 7.62
N PRO A 124 -0.99 11.70 8.95
CA PRO A 124 0.12 12.03 9.84
C PRO A 124 1.26 10.99 9.76
N MET A 125 0.91 9.70 9.85
CA MET A 125 1.87 8.60 9.74
C MET A 125 2.63 8.64 8.39
N VAL A 126 1.92 8.89 7.29
CA VAL A 126 2.55 8.98 5.96
C VAL A 126 3.51 10.16 5.86
N TYR A 127 3.19 11.31 6.45
CA TYR A 127 4.09 12.47 6.48
C TYR A 127 5.38 12.17 7.24
N ASP A 128 5.30 11.50 8.39
CA ASP A 128 6.47 11.10 9.16
C ASP A 128 7.37 10.14 8.37
N MET A 129 6.77 9.24 7.58
CA MET A 129 7.51 8.30 6.72
C MET A 129 8.29 9.00 5.60
N VAL A 130 7.81 10.15 5.10
CA VAL A 130 8.42 10.88 3.97
C VAL A 130 9.20 12.13 4.39
N ASP A 131 9.59 12.23 5.68
CA ASP A 131 10.44 13.33 6.14
C ASP A 131 11.77 13.36 5.35
N PRO A 132 12.19 14.51 4.81
CA PRO A 132 13.48 14.60 4.12
C PRO A 132 14.68 14.18 4.96
N ASP A 133 14.61 14.35 6.29
CA ASP A 133 15.62 13.91 7.22
C ASP A 133 15.41 12.42 7.60
N PRO A 134 16.27 11.49 7.16
CA PRO A 134 16.12 10.07 7.47
C PRO A 134 16.18 9.77 8.97
N ALA A 135 16.78 10.64 9.79
CA ALA A 135 16.82 10.45 11.24
C ALA A 135 15.44 10.64 11.89
N LYS A 136 14.60 11.51 11.33
CA LYS A 136 13.24 11.79 11.83
C LYS A 136 12.21 10.76 11.41
N ARG A 137 12.47 10.03 10.33
CA ARG A 137 11.57 8.96 9.87
C ARG A 137 11.41 7.87 10.93
N PRO A 138 10.20 7.36 11.18
CA PRO A 138 9.98 6.22 12.07
C PRO A 138 10.63 4.94 11.51
N SER A 139 10.85 3.93 12.36
CA SER A 139 11.20 2.59 11.88
C SER A 139 9.98 1.90 11.26
N ALA A 140 10.19 0.84 10.47
CA ALA A 140 9.08 0.04 9.93
C ALA A 140 8.22 -0.59 11.04
N GLU A 141 8.83 -0.96 12.18
CA GLU A 141 8.12 -1.47 13.36
C GLU A 141 7.25 -0.38 13.99
N ASP A 142 7.78 0.84 14.13
CA ASP A 142 7.03 1.97 14.66
C ASP A 142 5.85 2.33 13.76
N VAL A 143 6.05 2.34 12.44
CA VAL A 143 4.97 2.55 11.46
C VAL A 143 3.90 1.48 11.59
N LEU A 144 4.29 0.20 11.69
CA LEU A 144 3.34 -0.89 11.86
C LEU A 144 2.53 -0.74 13.16
N ARG A 145 3.19 -0.37 14.26
CA ARG A 145 2.53 -0.12 15.54
C ARG A 145 1.54 1.03 15.45
N GLN A 146 1.93 2.18 14.90
CA GLN A 146 1.05 3.31 14.65
C GLN A 146 -0.16 2.92 13.79
N PHE A 147 0.07 2.17 12.71
CA PHE A 147 -1.00 1.69 11.85
C PHE A 147 -1.99 0.77 12.58
N GLN A 148 -1.49 -0.15 13.40
CA GLN A 148 -2.33 -1.05 14.20
C GLN A 148 -3.17 -0.27 15.22
N GLU A 149 -2.60 0.74 15.87
CA GLU A 149 -3.31 1.63 16.81
C GLU A 149 -4.41 2.41 16.10
N MET A 150 -4.10 3.05 14.97
CA MET A 150 -5.09 3.76 14.14
C MET A 150 -6.23 2.83 13.72
N ARG A 151 -5.90 1.61 13.28
CA ARG A 151 -6.88 0.61 12.84
C ARG A 151 -7.84 0.18 13.95
N ARG A 152 -7.40 0.14 15.22
CA ARG A 152 -8.29 -0.16 16.36
C ARG A 152 -9.37 0.89 16.56
N GLY A 153 -9.11 2.14 16.15
CA GLY A 153 -10.08 3.24 16.19
C GLY A 153 -11.08 3.23 15.02
N VAL A 154 -10.90 2.38 14.01
CA VAL A 154 -11.78 2.32 12.83
C VAL A 154 -12.96 1.39 13.08
N SER A 155 -14.17 1.95 13.12
CA SER A 155 -15.40 1.17 13.24
C SER A 155 -15.67 0.30 11.99
N ALA A 156 -16.47 -0.75 12.14
CA ALA A 156 -16.87 -1.60 11.01
C ALA A 156 -17.58 -0.82 9.88
N LEU A 157 -18.31 0.24 10.25
CA LEU A 157 -18.98 1.16 9.33
C LEU A 157 -17.97 2.03 8.57
N GLN A 158 -17.00 2.62 9.26
CA GLN A 158 -15.92 3.36 8.59
C GLN A 158 -15.09 2.45 7.67
N ALA A 159 -14.83 1.21 8.09
CA ALA A 159 -14.13 0.21 7.30
C ALA A 159 -14.98 -0.35 6.13
N SER A 160 -16.28 -0.10 6.07
CA SER A 160 -17.14 -0.45 4.93
C SER A 160 -17.39 0.72 3.99
N TRP A 161 -17.00 1.94 4.38
CA TRP A 161 -17.12 3.10 3.52
C TRP A 161 -16.22 3.00 2.30
N ARG A 162 -16.80 3.47 1.20
CA ARG A 162 -16.11 3.62 -0.08
C ARG A 162 -15.02 4.68 0.06
N LEU A 163 -13.89 4.48 -0.61
CA LEU A 163 -12.93 5.58 -0.81
C LEU A 163 -13.56 6.65 -1.71
N ARG A 164 -13.46 7.91 -1.31
CA ARG A 164 -14.07 9.07 -1.99
C ARG A 164 -13.02 9.79 -2.84
N PRO A 165 -13.04 9.66 -4.18
CA PRO A 165 -12.11 10.35 -5.05
C PRO A 165 -12.21 11.87 -4.86
N ARG A 166 -11.08 12.58 -4.92
CA ARG A 166 -11.06 14.05 -4.75
C ARG A 166 -11.69 14.81 -5.91
N ASP A 167 -11.75 14.22 -7.09
CA ASP A 167 -12.32 14.75 -8.32
C ASP A 167 -13.79 14.37 -8.54
N GLU A 168 -14.41 13.66 -7.58
CA GLU A 168 -15.81 13.26 -7.70
C GLU A 168 -16.77 14.45 -7.48
N PRO A 169 -17.75 14.68 -8.39
CA PRO A 169 -18.75 15.72 -8.18
C PRO A 169 -19.58 15.49 -6.92
N LEU A 170 -19.84 16.55 -6.15
CA LEU A 170 -20.55 16.48 -4.86
C LEU A 170 -21.88 15.73 -4.91
N VAL A 171 -22.64 15.89 -6.00
CA VAL A 171 -23.92 15.20 -6.19
C VAL A 171 -23.73 13.68 -6.34
N VAL A 172 -22.70 13.26 -7.08
CA VAL A 172 -22.35 11.84 -7.26
C VAL A 172 -21.89 11.25 -5.93
N THR A 173 -21.05 11.98 -5.19
CA THR A 173 -20.63 11.58 -3.84
C THR A 173 -21.83 11.35 -2.92
N ALA A 174 -22.77 12.30 -2.86
CA ALA A 174 -23.94 12.18 -1.99
C ALA A 174 -24.77 10.92 -2.32
N VAL A 175 -25.00 10.63 -3.61
CA VAL A 175 -25.74 9.44 -4.05
C VAL A 175 -24.98 8.15 -3.67
N LEU A 176 -23.70 8.05 -4.00
CA LEU A 176 -22.89 6.86 -3.76
C LEU A 176 -22.67 6.58 -2.27
N GLU A 177 -22.59 7.61 -1.44
CA GLU A 177 -22.51 7.46 0.01
C GLU A 177 -23.81 6.93 0.60
N THR A 178 -24.94 7.43 0.11
CA THR A 178 -26.26 6.93 0.54
C THR A 178 -26.40 5.45 0.18
N VAL A 179 -26.03 5.06 -1.05
CA VAL A 179 -26.03 3.64 -1.47
C VAL A 179 -25.05 2.80 -0.64
N SER A 180 -23.85 3.31 -0.37
CA SER A 180 -22.84 2.59 0.41
C SER A 180 -23.29 2.37 1.86
N LEU A 181 -23.92 3.37 2.49
CA LEU A 181 -24.50 3.28 3.83
C LEU A 181 -25.63 2.26 3.89
N LEU A 182 -26.56 2.30 2.94
CA LEU A 182 -27.66 1.32 2.86
C LEU A 182 -27.12 -0.10 2.67
N THR A 183 -26.12 -0.28 1.79
CA THR A 183 -25.49 -1.58 1.55
C THR A 183 -24.73 -2.09 2.78
N ALA A 184 -24.03 -1.20 3.50
CA ALA A 184 -23.33 -1.54 4.73
C ALA A 184 -24.30 -1.92 5.86
N ALA A 185 -25.38 -1.14 6.03
CA ALA A 185 -26.43 -1.44 7.01
C ALA A 185 -27.09 -2.79 6.72
N PHE A 186 -27.42 -3.07 5.45
CA PHE A 186 -27.99 -4.36 5.06
C PHE A 186 -27.06 -5.53 5.40
N LYS A 187 -25.76 -5.42 5.11
CA LYS A 187 -24.75 -6.45 5.44
C LYS A 187 -24.42 -6.59 6.93
N CYS A 188 -24.79 -5.61 7.76
CA CYS A 188 -24.61 -5.68 9.21
C CYS A 188 -25.85 -6.28 9.91
N VAL A 189 -27.02 -6.21 9.27
CA VAL A 189 -28.30 -6.68 9.82
C VAL A 189 -28.66 -8.09 9.34
N PHE A 190 -28.26 -8.44 8.12
CA PHE A 190 -28.50 -9.74 7.48
C PHE A 190 -27.17 -10.41 7.11
#